data_AF-A0A937VME6-F1
#
_entry.id   AF-A0A937VME6-F1
#
_cell.length_a   1.000
_cell.length_b   1.000
_cell.length_c   1.000
_cell.angle_alpha   90.00
_cell.angle_beta   90.00
_cell.angle_gamma   90.00
#
_symmetry.space_group_name_H-M   'P 1'
#
loop_
_entity.id
_entity.type
_entity.pdbx_description
1 polymer ?
#
loop_
_entity_poly.entity_id
_entity_poly.type
_entity_poly.pdbx_seq_one_letter_code
_entity_poly.pdbx_strand_id
1 'polypeptide(L)'
;SIDFDKAKAWLCERNFDAEQIFDDRHRGEARKACLCLWLEGFGIKSQGMSEEEIEDVVERLQQEQRLSPPIYGKVWLRDGITGEEFDQPITVGSIYMMKLVHLVEDKVHARSTGPYSLITQQPLGGKAQFGGQRFGEMEVWALEAYGASHMLQELLTVKSDDVAGRAKAYEALVKGEDIMHPGVPESFKVLFMELRSLGLAVELLSDEEEMISFLEERKKIGIKPKSLR
;
A
#
# COMPACT_ATOMS: atom_id res chain seq x y z
N SER A 1 27.64 -15.39 18.83
CA SER A 1 27.46 -16.71 19.47
C SER A 1 27.78 -16.56 20.95
N ILE A 2 26.96 -17.11 21.85
CA ILE A 2 27.19 -17.05 23.30
C ILE A 2 28.25 -18.12 23.65
N ASP A 3 29.24 -17.75 24.48
CA ASP A 3 30.30 -18.65 24.96
C ASP A 3 29.80 -19.38 26.22
N PHE A 4 29.31 -20.60 26.04
CA PHE A 4 28.65 -21.38 27.09
C PHE A 4 29.60 -21.77 28.23
N ASP A 5 30.89 -21.96 27.96
CA ASP A 5 31.86 -22.36 28.99
C ASP A 5 32.13 -21.22 29.97
N LYS A 6 32.20 -19.98 29.47
CA LYS A 6 32.27 -18.80 30.34
C LYS A 6 30.99 -18.58 31.14
N ALA A 7 29.83 -18.80 30.54
CA ALA A 7 28.56 -18.68 31.24
C ALA A 7 28.44 -19.69 32.40
N LYS A 8 28.88 -20.94 32.18
CA LYS A 8 28.93 -21.97 33.22
C LYS A 8 29.87 -21.58 34.36
N ALA A 9 31.09 -21.13 34.05
CA ALA A 9 32.04 -20.69 35.07
C ALA A 9 31.48 -19.55 35.94
N TRP A 10 30.83 -18.56 35.32
CA TRP A 10 30.22 -17.42 36.00
C TRP A 10 29.06 -17.79 36.94
N LEU A 11 28.28 -18.82 36.58
CA LEU A 11 27.20 -19.36 37.42
C LEU A 11 27.76 -20.12 38.63
N CYS A 12 28.80 -20.93 38.41
CA CYS A 12 29.46 -21.67 39.49
C CYS A 12 30.08 -20.74 40.54
N GLU A 13 30.66 -19.59 40.13
CA GLU A 13 31.17 -18.57 41.06
C GLU A 13 30.10 -17.99 42.01
N ARG A 14 28.82 -18.07 41.63
CA ARG A 14 27.68 -17.57 42.42
C ARG A 14 26.90 -18.68 43.14
N ASN A 15 27.50 -19.88 43.26
CA ASN A 15 26.88 -21.06 43.88
C ASN A 15 25.62 -21.58 43.15
N PHE A 16 25.51 -21.38 41.84
CA PHE A 16 24.47 -22.00 41.03
C PHE A 16 25.02 -23.23 40.30
N ASP A 17 24.25 -24.31 40.25
CA ASP A 17 24.59 -25.50 39.47
C ASP A 17 24.29 -25.26 37.98
N ALA A 18 25.35 -24.93 37.23
CA ALA A 18 25.24 -24.63 35.81
C ALA A 18 24.81 -25.85 34.97
N GLU A 19 25.09 -27.08 35.40
CA GLU A 19 24.66 -28.27 34.64
C GLU A 19 23.15 -28.49 34.76
N GLN A 20 22.58 -28.28 35.94
CA GLN A 20 21.13 -28.36 36.14
C GLN A 20 20.38 -27.23 35.44
N ILE A 21 20.93 -26.01 35.41
CA ILE A 21 20.28 -24.84 34.78
C ILE A 21 20.18 -24.98 33.26
N PHE A 22 21.20 -25.57 32.61
CA PHE A 22 21.23 -25.74 31.16
C PHE A 22 20.71 -27.11 30.68
N ASP A 23 20.29 -27.99 31.60
CA ASP A 23 19.69 -29.28 31.28
C ASP A 23 18.15 -29.18 31.21
N ASP A 24 17.59 -29.47 30.04
CA ASP A 24 16.15 -29.45 29.78
C ASP A 24 15.33 -30.42 30.67
N ARG A 25 16.00 -31.37 31.34
CA ARG A 25 15.37 -32.31 32.28
C ARG A 25 14.94 -31.66 33.59
N HIS A 26 15.58 -30.57 34.00
CA HIS A 26 15.32 -29.89 35.27
C HIS A 26 14.55 -28.59 35.01
N ARG A 27 13.22 -28.68 35.01
CA ARG A 27 12.35 -27.50 34.82
C ARG A 27 12.28 -26.66 36.09
N GLY A 28 12.47 -25.35 35.96
CA GLY A 28 12.33 -24.39 37.07
C GLY A 28 13.66 -23.83 37.59
N GLU A 29 14.76 -24.59 37.51
CA GLU A 29 16.08 -24.16 38.02
C GLU A 29 16.60 -22.89 37.33
N ALA A 30 16.47 -22.80 36.01
CA ALA A 30 16.83 -21.59 35.26
C ALA A 30 15.99 -20.36 35.65
N ARG A 31 14.69 -20.56 35.94
CA ARG A 31 13.78 -19.50 36.36
C ARG A 31 14.17 -18.99 37.75
N LYS A 32 14.41 -19.91 38.69
CA LYS A 32 14.83 -19.61 40.06
C LYS A 32 16.16 -18.87 40.08
N ALA A 33 17.16 -19.36 39.34
CA ALA A 33 18.46 -18.70 39.23
C ALA A 33 18.34 -17.29 38.66
N CYS A 34 17.51 -17.09 37.64
CA CYS A 34 17.26 -15.77 37.05
C CYS A 34 16.62 -14.79 38.04
N LEU A 35 15.63 -15.23 38.82
CA LEU A 35 14.99 -14.41 39.84
C LEU A 35 15.96 -14.09 41.00
N CYS A 36 16.75 -15.04 41.47
CA CYS A 36 17.74 -14.80 42.51
C CYS A 36 18.81 -13.79 42.07
N LEU A 37 19.34 -13.93 40.86
CA LEU A 37 20.32 -12.98 40.31
C LEU A 37 19.72 -11.57 40.15
N TRP A 38 18.43 -11.50 39.79
CA TRP A 38 17.72 -10.23 39.71
C TRP A 38 17.55 -9.58 41.09
N LEU A 39 17.14 -10.35 42.10
CA LEU A 39 17.01 -9.89 43.49
C LEU A 39 18.34 -9.44 44.10
N GLU A 40 19.43 -10.15 43.82
CA GLU A 40 20.79 -9.76 44.22
C GLU A 40 21.17 -8.39 43.66
N GLY A 41 20.72 -8.06 42.44
CA GLY A 41 20.89 -6.74 41.83
C GLY A 41 20.25 -5.59 42.62
N PHE A 42 19.22 -5.88 43.43
CA PHE A 42 18.59 -4.94 44.36
C PHE A 42 19.10 -5.07 45.79
N GLY A 43 20.14 -5.88 46.03
CA GLY A 43 20.75 -6.09 47.34
C GLY A 43 19.99 -7.06 48.25
N ILE A 44 19.01 -7.80 47.73
CA ILE A 44 18.24 -8.79 48.48
C ILE A 44 18.90 -10.16 48.34
N LYS A 45 19.32 -10.76 49.45
CA LYS A 45 19.86 -12.12 49.47
C LYS A 45 18.71 -13.13 49.47
N SER A 46 18.55 -13.86 48.38
CA SER A 46 17.52 -14.92 48.23
C SER A 46 18.07 -16.34 48.28
N GLN A 47 19.37 -16.51 48.60
CA GLN A 47 20.01 -17.82 48.72
C GLN A 47 19.41 -18.63 49.89
N GLY A 48 18.71 -19.72 49.56
CA GLY A 48 18.08 -20.62 50.53
C GLY A 48 16.57 -20.45 50.69
N MET A 49 15.94 -19.48 50.01
CA MET A 49 14.48 -19.30 50.03
C MET A 49 13.78 -20.38 49.18
N SER A 50 12.54 -20.70 49.55
CA SER A 50 11.67 -21.55 48.73
C SER A 50 11.28 -20.83 47.43
N GLU A 51 10.83 -21.57 46.42
CA GLU A 51 10.41 -20.95 45.14
C GLU A 51 9.22 -20.01 45.34
N GLU A 52 8.27 -20.39 46.19
CA GLU A 52 7.10 -19.57 46.57
C GLU A 52 7.51 -18.27 47.27
N GLU A 53 8.47 -18.33 48.20
CA GLU A 53 8.98 -17.14 48.89
C GLU A 53 9.70 -16.17 47.94
N ILE A 54 10.40 -16.69 46.93
CA ILE A 54 11.06 -15.87 45.91
C ILE A 54 10.01 -15.17 45.04
N GLU A 55 8.97 -15.87 44.62
CA GLU A 55 7.86 -15.29 43.84
C GLU A 55 7.16 -14.17 44.62
N ASP A 56 6.83 -14.39 45.90
CA ASP A 56 6.20 -13.38 46.76
C ASP A 56 7.03 -12.09 46.89
N VAL A 57 8.36 -12.23 47.05
CA VAL A 57 9.27 -11.08 47.12
C VAL A 57 9.36 -10.35 45.78
N VAL A 58 9.37 -11.10 44.68
CA VAL A 58 9.41 -10.56 43.32
C VAL A 58 8.14 -9.78 42.99
N GLU A 59 6.96 -10.32 43.33
CA GLU A 59 5.68 -9.63 43.13
C GLU A 59 5.60 -8.35 43.97
N ARG A 60 6.05 -8.39 45.22
CA ARG A 60 6.11 -7.21 46.08
C ARG A 60 7.00 -6.12 45.50
N LEU A 61 8.21 -6.47 45.07
CA LEU A 61 9.14 -5.53 44.43
C LEU A 61 8.58 -4.95 43.13
N GLN A 62 7.91 -5.78 42.33
CA GLN A 62 7.26 -5.35 41.10
C GLN A 62 6.21 -4.27 41.37
N GLN A 63 5.38 -4.45 42.41
CA GLN A 63 4.36 -3.47 42.78
C GLN A 63 4.96 -2.19 43.37
N GLU A 64 5.95 -2.32 44.25
CA GLU A 64 6.57 -1.19 44.96
C GLU A 64 7.41 -0.30 44.03
N GLN A 65 8.20 -0.91 43.16
CA GLN A 65 9.17 -0.18 42.33
C GLN A 65 8.74 -0.02 40.87
N ARG A 66 7.57 -0.56 40.49
CA ARG A 66 7.12 -0.65 39.09
C ARG A 66 8.22 -1.20 38.19
N LEU A 67 8.72 -2.37 38.52
CA LEU A 67 9.74 -3.07 37.74
C LEU A 67 9.15 -4.35 37.16
N SER A 68 9.62 -4.73 35.96
CA SER A 68 9.21 -5.99 35.35
C SER A 68 10.32 -7.02 35.53
N PRO A 69 10.05 -8.14 36.22
CA PRO A 69 10.99 -9.24 36.33
C PRO A 69 11.46 -9.74 34.97
N PRO A 70 12.74 -10.15 34.84
CA PRO A 70 13.33 -10.60 33.57
C PRO A 70 12.59 -11.81 32.97
N ILE A 71 11.91 -12.60 33.80
CA ILE A 71 11.11 -13.77 33.39
C ILE A 71 9.89 -13.42 32.52
N TYR A 72 9.36 -12.20 32.60
CA TYR A 72 8.18 -11.82 31.80
C TYR A 72 8.53 -11.34 30.39
N GLY A 73 9.80 -11.06 30.10
CA GLY A 73 10.23 -10.51 28.81
C GLY A 73 9.64 -9.12 28.51
N LYS A 74 9.15 -8.41 29.53
CA LYS A 74 8.59 -7.06 29.43
C LYS A 74 9.48 -6.07 30.18
N VAL A 75 9.48 -4.83 29.73
CA VAL A 75 10.20 -3.71 30.35
C VAL A 75 9.33 -2.46 30.32
N TRP A 76 9.55 -1.54 31.27
CA TRP A 76 8.90 -0.24 31.24
C TRP A 76 9.59 0.64 30.20
N LEU A 77 8.79 1.17 29.26
CA LEU A 77 9.24 2.11 28.26
C LEU A 77 8.73 3.52 28.60
N ARG A 78 9.41 4.52 28.06
CA ARG A 78 8.97 5.91 28.10
C ARG A 78 8.60 6.35 26.70
N ASP A 79 7.55 7.16 26.60
CA ASP A 79 7.18 7.79 25.35
C ASP A 79 8.29 8.77 24.92
N GLY A 80 8.75 8.63 23.67
CA GLY A 80 9.81 9.45 23.11
C GLY A 80 9.40 10.91 22.85
N ILE A 81 8.10 11.22 22.86
CA ILE A 81 7.58 12.58 22.67
C ILE A 81 7.40 13.28 24.01
N THR A 82 6.69 12.67 24.96
CA THR A 82 6.34 13.29 26.25
C THR A 82 7.37 13.04 27.36
N GLY A 83 8.10 11.93 27.30
CA GLY A 83 9.01 11.48 28.36
C GLY A 83 8.33 10.75 29.52
N GLU A 84 7.00 10.60 29.50
CA GLU A 84 6.23 9.87 30.50
C GLU A 84 6.34 8.35 30.29
N GLU A 85 6.16 7.58 31.36
CA GLU A 85 6.14 6.11 31.29
C GLU A 85 4.80 5.62 30.74
N PHE A 86 4.81 4.55 29.93
CA PHE A 86 3.57 3.90 29.49
C PHE A 86 2.81 3.30 30.67
N ASP A 87 1.48 3.15 30.53
CA ASP A 87 0.61 2.62 31.60
C ASP A 87 0.95 1.17 32.02
N GLN A 88 1.59 0.40 31.13
CA GLN A 88 1.91 -1.00 31.33
C GLN A 88 3.29 -1.35 30.75
N PRO A 89 3.98 -2.37 31.29
CA PRO A 89 5.25 -2.82 30.75
C PRO A 89 5.06 -3.50 29.39
N ILE A 90 5.97 -3.22 28.44
CA ILE A 90 5.88 -3.61 27.04
C ILE A 90 6.91 -4.71 26.75
N THR A 91 6.54 -5.70 25.93
CA THR A 91 7.47 -6.74 25.47
C THR A 91 8.47 -6.14 24.49
N VAL A 92 9.76 -6.25 24.82
CA VAL A 92 10.86 -5.76 23.98
C VAL A 92 11.80 -6.92 23.71
N GLY A 93 12.26 -7.05 22.48
CA GLY A 93 13.19 -8.09 22.09
C GLY A 93 13.82 -7.84 20.74
N SER A 94 14.78 -8.68 20.40
CA SER A 94 15.44 -8.66 19.09
C SER A 94 14.63 -9.51 18.11
N ILE A 95 14.02 -8.85 17.12
CA ILE A 95 13.28 -9.51 16.04
C ILE A 95 14.12 -9.43 14.76
N TYR A 96 14.20 -10.54 14.04
CA TYR A 96 14.77 -10.56 12.69
C TYR A 96 13.68 -10.19 11.68
N MET A 97 13.72 -8.96 11.17
CA MET A 97 12.81 -8.50 10.12
C MET A 97 13.47 -8.58 8.73
N MET A 98 12.72 -9.09 7.76
CA MET A 98 13.12 -9.12 6.35
C MET A 98 12.40 -8.03 5.56
N LYS A 99 13.12 -7.36 4.66
CA LYS A 99 12.56 -6.39 3.70
C LYS A 99 12.12 -7.12 2.43
N LEU A 100 10.85 -6.97 2.06
CA LEU A 100 10.33 -7.51 0.80
C LEU A 100 10.72 -6.63 -0.39
N VAL A 101 10.76 -7.24 -1.58
CA VAL A 101 11.17 -6.59 -2.82
C VAL A 101 10.19 -5.52 -3.31
N HIS A 102 8.91 -5.59 -2.91
CA HIS A 102 7.88 -4.70 -3.42
C HIS A 102 7.92 -3.32 -2.77
N LEU A 103 8.62 -2.38 -3.40
CA LEU A 103 8.70 -1.00 -2.95
C LEU A 103 7.64 -0.11 -3.61
N VAL A 104 7.26 0.97 -2.93
CA VAL A 104 6.31 1.96 -3.43
C VAL A 104 6.87 2.68 -4.65
N GLU A 105 8.18 2.93 -4.67
CA GLU A 105 8.90 3.53 -5.81
C GLU A 105 8.62 2.79 -7.13
N ASP A 106 8.55 1.46 -7.09
CA ASP A 106 8.25 0.64 -8.26
C ASP A 106 6.76 0.67 -8.67
N LYS A 107 5.88 1.10 -7.78
CA LYS A 107 4.42 1.05 -7.97
C LYS A 107 3.79 2.40 -8.32
N VAL A 108 4.40 3.51 -7.93
CA VAL A 108 3.89 4.84 -8.27
C VAL A 108 4.03 5.08 -9.77
N HIS A 109 2.92 5.49 -10.40
CA HIS A 109 2.82 5.81 -11.81
C HIS A 109 1.81 6.94 -12.01
N ALA A 110 2.16 7.91 -12.84
CA ALA A 110 1.29 9.02 -13.20
C ALA A 110 1.38 9.29 -14.70
N ARG A 111 0.26 9.70 -15.30
CA ARG A 111 0.14 10.00 -16.72
C ARG A 111 -0.66 11.28 -16.90
N SER A 112 -0.12 12.20 -17.71
CA SER A 112 -0.86 13.35 -18.26
C SER A 112 -1.27 13.07 -19.71
N THR A 113 -0.30 12.92 -20.61
CA THR A 113 -0.46 12.55 -22.02
C THR A 113 0.49 11.40 -22.37
N GLY A 114 0.18 10.61 -23.39
CA GLY A 114 1.01 9.45 -23.75
C GLY A 114 0.56 8.79 -25.04
N PRO A 115 1.07 7.60 -25.36
CA PRO A 115 0.69 6.87 -26.56
C PRO A 115 -0.75 6.34 -26.51
N TYR A 116 -1.32 6.13 -27.69
CA TYR A 116 -2.69 5.66 -27.91
C TYR A 116 -2.71 4.45 -28.84
N SER A 117 -3.77 3.64 -28.71
CA SER A 117 -4.06 2.53 -29.62
C SER A 117 -4.33 3.04 -31.04
N LEU A 118 -3.84 2.31 -32.05
CA LEU A 118 -4.07 2.67 -33.45
C LEU A 118 -5.56 2.58 -33.85
N ILE A 119 -6.28 1.60 -33.30
CA ILE A 119 -7.66 1.29 -33.70
C ILE A 119 -8.64 2.11 -32.86
N THR A 120 -8.64 1.90 -31.54
CA THR A 120 -9.64 2.49 -30.64
C THR A 120 -9.29 3.90 -30.18
N GLN A 121 -8.08 4.39 -30.49
CA GLN A 121 -7.57 5.70 -30.02
C GLN A 121 -7.56 5.87 -28.49
N GLN A 122 -7.74 4.78 -27.74
CA GLN A 122 -7.71 4.77 -26.29
C GLN A 122 -6.27 4.80 -25.75
N PRO A 123 -6.04 5.34 -24.54
CA PRO A 123 -4.75 5.32 -23.86
C PRO A 123 -4.22 3.89 -23.74
N LEU A 124 -2.95 3.64 -24.12
CA LEU A 124 -2.35 2.30 -23.92
C LEU A 124 -2.25 1.96 -22.43
N GLY A 125 -2.21 0.67 -22.08
CA GLY A 125 -2.06 0.20 -20.70
C GLY A 125 -0.60 -0.07 -20.30
N GLY A 126 -0.35 -0.09 -18.99
CA GLY A 126 0.93 -0.53 -18.40
C GLY A 126 1.94 0.58 -18.12
N LYS A 127 2.63 0.49 -16.97
CA LYS A 127 3.62 1.48 -16.50
C LYS A 127 4.74 1.72 -17.52
N ALA A 128 5.25 0.65 -18.14
CA ALA A 128 6.36 0.72 -19.10
C ALA A 128 6.04 1.52 -20.38
N GLN A 129 4.76 1.65 -20.73
CA GLN A 129 4.30 2.36 -21.93
C GLN A 129 3.72 3.73 -21.60
N PHE A 130 3.99 4.26 -20.39
CA PHE A 130 3.32 5.44 -19.85
C PHE A 130 1.80 5.33 -19.96
N GLY A 131 1.29 4.13 -19.63
CA GLY A 131 -0.08 3.75 -19.86
C GLY A 131 -1.08 4.49 -18.96
N GLY A 132 -2.32 4.56 -19.42
CA GLY A 132 -3.44 5.14 -18.68
C GLY A 132 -3.98 4.14 -17.66
N GLN A 133 -4.71 4.66 -16.67
CA GLN A 133 -5.45 3.83 -15.73
C GLN A 133 -6.72 3.33 -16.41
N ARG A 134 -7.05 2.05 -16.22
CA ARG A 134 -8.33 1.51 -16.65
C ARG A 134 -9.43 2.11 -15.78
N PHE A 135 -10.38 2.77 -16.42
CA PHE A 135 -11.66 3.13 -15.82
C PHE A 135 -12.69 2.10 -16.31
N GLY A 136 -13.11 1.19 -15.43
CA GLY A 136 -13.96 0.07 -15.75
C GLY A 136 -15.43 0.35 -15.46
N GLU A 137 -16.26 -0.67 -15.71
CA GLU A 137 -17.71 -0.61 -15.52
C GLU A 137 -18.10 -0.31 -14.07
N MET A 138 -17.36 -0.88 -13.10
CA MET A 138 -17.61 -0.63 -11.68
C MET A 138 -17.35 0.83 -11.30
N GLU A 139 -16.32 1.46 -11.87
CA GLU A 139 -16.04 2.87 -11.62
C GLU A 139 -17.04 3.79 -12.35
N VAL A 140 -17.54 3.37 -13.53
CA VAL A 140 -18.65 4.05 -14.21
C VAL A 140 -19.88 4.07 -13.32
N TRP A 141 -20.29 2.91 -12.78
CA TRP A 141 -21.45 2.83 -11.87
C TRP A 141 -21.28 3.71 -10.64
N ALA A 142 -20.06 3.81 -10.11
CA ALA A 142 -19.78 4.69 -8.99
C ALA A 142 -20.09 6.16 -9.36
N LEU A 143 -19.60 6.66 -10.50
CA LEU A 143 -19.86 8.04 -10.93
C LEU A 143 -21.33 8.29 -11.29
N GLU A 144 -22.00 7.31 -11.89
CA GLU A 144 -23.42 7.36 -12.18
C GLU A 144 -24.25 7.50 -10.89
N ALA A 145 -23.92 6.71 -9.86
CA ALA A 145 -24.59 6.78 -8.56
C ALA A 145 -24.40 8.15 -7.87
N TYR A 146 -23.25 8.79 -8.07
CA TYR A 146 -22.99 10.15 -7.59
C TYR A 146 -23.69 11.24 -8.44
N GLY A 147 -24.26 10.90 -9.59
CA GLY A 147 -24.82 11.89 -10.52
C GLY A 147 -23.76 12.77 -11.19
N ALA A 148 -22.51 12.31 -11.26
CA ALA A 148 -21.38 13.07 -11.80
C ALA A 148 -21.29 13.00 -13.33
N SER A 149 -22.36 13.43 -14.01
CA SER A 149 -22.54 13.29 -15.47
C SER A 149 -21.42 13.92 -16.30
N HIS A 150 -21.01 15.15 -15.99
CA HIS A 150 -19.93 15.84 -16.70
C HIS A 150 -18.57 15.16 -16.51
N MET A 151 -18.29 14.66 -15.31
CA MET A 151 -17.03 13.97 -15.02
C MET A 151 -16.96 12.62 -15.74
N LEU A 152 -18.07 11.88 -15.75
CA LEU A 152 -18.20 10.65 -16.51
C LEU A 152 -18.05 10.90 -18.01
N GLN A 153 -18.72 11.92 -18.54
CA GLN A 153 -18.60 12.32 -19.95
C GLN A 153 -17.14 12.65 -20.30
N GLU A 154 -16.44 13.42 -19.47
CA GLU A 154 -15.04 13.80 -19.69
C GLU A 154 -14.12 12.57 -19.72
N LEU A 155 -14.34 11.61 -18.81
CA LEU A 155 -13.59 10.34 -18.75
C LEU A 155 -13.82 9.46 -19.98
N LEU A 156 -15.06 9.39 -20.48
CA LEU A 156 -15.43 8.57 -21.64
C LEU A 156 -15.02 9.20 -22.98
N THR A 157 -14.78 10.51 -23.03
CA THR A 157 -14.51 11.25 -24.27
C THR A 157 -13.10 11.85 -24.28
N VAL A 158 -12.95 13.09 -23.79
CA VAL A 158 -11.74 13.93 -23.87
C VAL A 158 -10.53 13.26 -23.23
N LYS A 159 -10.71 12.52 -22.13
CA LYS A 159 -9.63 11.81 -21.43
C LYS A 159 -9.34 10.42 -22.01
N SER A 160 -10.14 9.93 -22.95
CA SER A 160 -10.03 8.59 -23.53
C SER A 160 -9.71 8.65 -25.03
N ASP A 161 -10.73 8.73 -25.89
CA ASP A 161 -10.64 8.43 -27.33
C ASP A 161 -11.25 9.51 -28.25
N ASP A 162 -11.73 10.64 -27.73
CA ASP A 162 -12.09 11.80 -28.55
C ASP A 162 -10.81 12.51 -29.03
N VAL A 163 -10.33 12.12 -30.21
CA VAL A 163 -9.07 12.64 -30.78
C VAL A 163 -9.11 14.16 -30.98
N ALA A 164 -10.23 14.69 -31.47
CA ALA A 164 -10.37 16.12 -31.75
C ALA A 164 -10.62 16.92 -30.47
N GLY A 165 -11.49 16.42 -29.58
CA GLY A 165 -11.81 17.03 -28.31
C GLY A 165 -10.60 17.08 -27.38
N ARG A 166 -9.78 16.03 -27.33
CA ARG A 166 -8.57 15.99 -26.49
C ARG A 166 -7.52 17.02 -26.91
N ALA A 167 -7.28 17.18 -28.21
CA ALA A 167 -6.32 18.18 -28.71
C ALA A 167 -6.78 19.61 -28.36
N LYS A 168 -8.08 19.89 -28.55
CA LYS A 168 -8.70 21.17 -28.18
C LYS A 168 -8.69 21.41 -26.68
N ALA A 169 -8.99 20.40 -25.87
CA ALA A 169 -8.96 20.50 -24.42
C ALA A 169 -7.56 20.79 -23.90
N TYR A 170 -6.53 20.15 -24.47
CA TYR A 170 -5.14 20.47 -24.12
C TYR A 170 -4.80 21.93 -24.46
N GLU A 171 -5.19 22.41 -25.64
CA GLU A 171 -4.98 23.80 -26.03
C GLU A 171 -5.71 24.78 -25.11
N ALA A 172 -6.97 24.50 -24.77
CA ALA A 172 -7.77 25.31 -23.85
C ALA A 172 -7.13 25.38 -22.45
N LEU A 173 -6.68 24.23 -21.91
CA LEU A 173 -5.97 24.18 -20.63
C LEU A 173 -4.68 25.00 -20.63
N VAL A 174 -3.92 24.99 -21.73
CA VAL A 174 -2.70 25.79 -21.86
C VAL A 174 -3.02 27.30 -21.94
N LYS A 175 -4.14 27.68 -22.56
CA LYS A 175 -4.58 29.08 -22.67
C LYS A 175 -5.36 29.58 -21.45
N GLY A 176 -5.78 28.69 -20.55
CA GLY A 176 -6.68 29.03 -19.44
C GLY A 176 -8.11 29.34 -19.91
N GLU A 177 -8.53 28.77 -21.03
CA GLU A 177 -9.88 28.87 -21.57
C GLU A 177 -10.74 27.67 -21.14
N ASP A 178 -12.05 27.81 -21.18
CA ASP A 178 -12.98 26.72 -20.87
C ASP A 178 -12.91 25.60 -21.91
N ILE A 179 -13.00 24.36 -21.43
CA ILE A 179 -12.99 23.17 -22.29
C ILE A 179 -14.30 23.10 -23.08
N MET A 180 -14.20 23.04 -24.41
CA MET A 180 -15.34 22.90 -25.31
C MET A 180 -16.06 21.56 -25.11
N HIS A 181 -17.34 21.50 -25.49
CA HIS A 181 -18.12 20.27 -25.43
C HIS A 181 -17.47 19.12 -26.23
N PRO A 182 -17.45 17.90 -25.65
CA PRO A 182 -16.84 16.74 -26.29
C PRO A 182 -17.61 16.30 -27.53
N GLY A 183 -16.88 15.68 -28.45
CA GLY A 183 -17.43 15.06 -29.65
C GLY A 183 -17.82 13.60 -29.42
N VAL A 184 -17.99 12.89 -30.54
CA VAL A 184 -18.32 11.46 -30.53
C VAL A 184 -17.05 10.61 -30.32
N PRO A 185 -17.03 9.69 -29.34
CA PRO A 185 -15.92 8.75 -29.12
C PRO A 185 -15.53 7.95 -30.37
N GLU A 186 -14.23 7.74 -30.58
CA GLU A 186 -13.76 6.90 -31.68
C GLU A 186 -14.19 5.44 -31.49
N SER A 187 -14.26 4.94 -30.24
CA SER A 187 -14.80 3.60 -29.96
C SER A 187 -16.22 3.40 -30.47
N PHE A 188 -17.08 4.42 -30.40
CA PHE A 188 -18.43 4.35 -30.95
C PHE A 188 -18.42 4.29 -32.48
N LYS A 189 -17.54 5.07 -33.13
CA LYS A 189 -17.36 5.03 -34.59
C LYS A 189 -16.86 3.66 -35.04
N VAL A 190 -15.93 3.05 -34.30
CA VAL A 190 -15.44 1.68 -34.56
C VAL A 190 -16.59 0.68 -34.42
N LEU A 191 -17.36 0.72 -33.34
CA LEU A 191 -18.54 -0.13 -33.14
C LEU A 191 -19.53 -0.01 -34.31
N PHE A 192 -19.83 1.21 -34.73
CA PHE A 192 -20.75 1.47 -35.83
C PHE A 192 -20.25 0.87 -37.17
N MET A 193 -18.96 0.98 -37.46
CA MET A 193 -18.34 0.35 -38.63
C MET A 193 -18.31 -1.17 -38.54
N GLU A 194 -18.06 -1.73 -37.35
CA GLU A 194 -18.09 -3.17 -37.11
C GLU A 194 -19.48 -3.75 -37.36
N LEU A 195 -20.55 -3.11 -36.86
CA LEU A 195 -21.93 -3.55 -37.12
C LEU A 195 -22.28 -3.50 -38.62
N ARG A 196 -21.87 -2.44 -39.33
CA ARG A 196 -22.06 -2.35 -40.79
C ARG A 196 -21.27 -3.40 -41.57
N SER A 197 -20.08 -3.77 -41.08
CA SER A 197 -19.27 -4.82 -41.71
C SER A 197 -19.94 -6.21 -41.64
N LEU A 198 -20.81 -6.42 -40.64
CA LEU A 198 -21.62 -7.63 -40.51
C LEU A 198 -22.86 -7.64 -41.42
N GLY A 199 -23.09 -6.57 -42.20
CA GLY A 199 -24.27 -6.43 -43.06
C GLY A 199 -25.50 -5.89 -42.34
N LEU A 200 -25.35 -5.36 -41.12
CA LEU A 200 -26.44 -4.70 -40.41
C LEU A 200 -26.60 -3.26 -40.93
N ALA A 201 -27.84 -2.90 -41.26
CA ALA A 201 -28.20 -1.52 -41.59
C ALA A 201 -28.41 -0.74 -40.28
N VAL A 202 -27.37 -0.04 -39.83
CA VAL A 202 -27.40 0.83 -38.66
C VAL A 202 -27.30 2.28 -39.14
N GLU A 203 -28.23 3.11 -38.70
CA GLU A 203 -28.31 4.53 -39.03
C GLU A 203 -28.42 5.35 -37.75
N LEU A 204 -27.84 6.55 -37.76
CA LEU A 204 -27.97 7.52 -36.68
C LEU A 204 -28.92 8.60 -37.13
N LEU A 205 -30.00 8.77 -36.40
CA LEU A 205 -31.04 9.74 -36.67
C LEU A 205 -30.93 10.89 -35.66
N SER A 206 -31.10 12.11 -36.14
CA SER A 206 -31.37 13.26 -35.28
C SER A 206 -32.83 13.24 -34.79
N ASP A 207 -33.18 14.17 -33.90
CA ASP A 207 -34.56 14.37 -33.46
C ASP A 207 -35.53 14.71 -34.61
N GLU A 208 -35.00 15.19 -35.75
CA GLU A 208 -35.75 15.52 -36.97
C GLU A 208 -35.74 14.37 -37.99
N GLU A 209 -35.35 13.15 -37.58
CA GLU A 209 -35.20 11.95 -38.43
C GLU A 209 -34.20 12.11 -39.58
N GLU A 210 -33.28 13.08 -39.49
CA GLU A 210 -32.23 13.26 -40.49
C GLU A 210 -31.04 12.33 -40.21
N MET A 211 -30.48 11.74 -41.26
CA MET A 211 -29.32 10.85 -41.14
C MET A 211 -28.04 11.63 -40.83
N ILE A 212 -27.38 11.26 -39.73
CA ILE A 212 -26.08 11.80 -39.33
C ILE A 212 -24.97 10.91 -39.92
N SER A 213 -24.13 11.49 -40.78
CA SER A 213 -22.99 10.77 -41.39
C SER A 213 -21.66 11.11 -40.70
N PHE A 214 -21.03 10.13 -40.07
CA PHE A 214 -19.68 10.26 -39.52
C PHE A 214 -18.58 10.51 -40.55
N LEU A 215 -18.84 10.20 -41.83
CA LEU A 215 -17.84 10.28 -42.90
C LEU A 215 -17.63 11.71 -43.41
N GLU A 216 -18.54 12.64 -43.10
CA GLU A 216 -18.46 14.01 -43.59
C GLU A 216 -17.50 14.89 -42.79
N GLU A 217 -17.23 14.55 -41.52
CA GLU A 217 -16.25 15.27 -40.69
C GLU A 217 -14.83 15.21 -41.28
N ARG A 218 -14.48 14.14 -42.00
CA ARG A 218 -13.16 14.01 -42.65
C ARG A 218 -12.94 15.00 -43.80
N LYS A 219 -14.01 15.49 -44.45
CA LYS A 219 -13.90 16.41 -45.59
C LYS A 219 -13.53 17.84 -45.20
N LYS A 220 -13.71 18.25 -43.94
CA LYS A 220 -13.35 19.60 -43.46
C LYS A 220 -11.86 19.76 -43.11
N ILE A 221 -11.11 18.66 -42.95
CA ILE A 221 -9.67 18.71 -42.73
C ILE A 221 -8.99 18.72 -44.10
N GLY A 222 -8.83 19.91 -44.68
CA GLY A 222 -8.19 20.14 -45.97
C GLY A 222 -6.72 19.70 -45.98
N ILE A 223 -6.47 18.43 -46.26
CA ILE A 223 -5.15 17.96 -46.66
C ILE A 223 -5.07 18.09 -48.18
N LYS A 224 -4.48 19.19 -48.67
CA LYS A 224 -4.07 19.26 -50.08
C LYS A 224 -3.07 18.13 -50.33
N PRO A 225 -3.27 17.28 -51.37
CA PRO A 225 -2.27 16.29 -51.72
C PRO A 225 -0.98 17.03 -52.10
N LYS A 226 0.11 16.77 -51.38
CA LYS A 226 1.44 17.18 -51.82
C LYS A 226 1.68 16.50 -53.17
N SER A 227 1.76 17.29 -54.23
CA SER A 227 2.25 16.84 -55.52
C SER A 227 3.64 16.23 -55.30
N LEU A 228 3.75 14.92 -55.53
CA LEU A 228 5.02 14.23 -55.64
C LEU A 228 5.82 14.91 -56.77
N ARG A 229 6.95 15.50 -56.41
CA ARG A 229 8.08 15.71 -57.32
C ARG A 229 9.09 14.62 -57.03
#